data_AF-A0AAW9F059-F1
#
_entry.id   AF-A0AAW9F059-F1
#
_cell.length_a   1.000
_cell.length_b   1.000
_cell.length_c   1.000
_cell.angle_alpha   90.00
_cell.angle_beta   90.00
_cell.angle_gamma   90.00
#
_symmetry.space_group_name_H-M   'P 1'
#
loop_
_entity.id
_entity.type
_entity.pdbx_description
1 polymer ?
#
loop_
_entity_poly.entity_id
_entity_poly.type
_entity_poly.pdbx_seq_one_letter_code
_entity_poly.pdbx_strand_id
1 'polypeptide(L)'
;MEIEMDIDMESLGDLSNAFLWEVAEVLNEGLDVTNGRSLISIAGASHANEHWLAVRSVLENDLFSAAVFCHRAQRNALIRAIWHCFKADEAELRQFDPAFSLEDDRMVELMPPLDTMTTWVINHGLKDGEDDLSHLSGSR
;
A
#
# COMPACT_ATOMS: atom_id res chain seq x y z
N MET A 1 -0.62 -35.73 13.29
CA MET A 1 -1.14 -35.71 11.91
C MET A 1 -0.79 -34.35 11.37
N GLU A 2 0.40 -34.22 10.80
CA GLU A 2 0.77 -33.02 10.06
C GLU A 2 -0.07 -33.03 8.79
N ILE A 3 -0.93 -32.03 8.63
CA ILE A 3 -1.63 -31.82 7.38
C ILE A 3 -0.59 -31.13 6.48
N GLU A 4 0.11 -31.90 5.67
CA GLU A 4 0.76 -31.36 4.48
C GLU A 4 -0.37 -30.84 3.58
N MET A 5 -0.65 -29.55 3.70
CA MET A 5 -1.30 -28.83 2.60
C MET A 5 -0.26 -28.75 1.51
N ASP A 6 -0.38 -29.62 0.51
CA ASP A 6 0.35 -29.53 -0.74
C ASP A 6 -0.17 -28.26 -1.45
N ILE A 7 0.43 -27.12 -1.11
CA ILE A 7 0.11 -25.84 -1.72
C ILE A 7 0.74 -25.87 -3.10
N ASP A 8 -0.09 -26.00 -4.13
CA ASP A 8 0.34 -25.87 -5.52
C ASP A 8 0.82 -24.43 -5.76
N MET A 9 2.14 -24.26 -5.67
CA MET A 9 2.83 -22.98 -5.85
C MET A 9 2.62 -22.40 -7.25
N GLU A 10 2.38 -23.24 -8.26
CA GLU A 10 2.10 -22.79 -9.63
C GLU A 10 0.71 -22.15 -9.68
N SER A 11 -0.31 -22.83 -9.13
CA SER A 11 -1.66 -22.26 -9.01
C SER A 11 -1.70 -20.98 -8.16
N LEU A 12 -0.92 -20.94 -7.08
CA LEU A 12 -0.85 -19.77 -6.20
C LEU A 12 -0.20 -18.58 -6.91
N GLY A 13 0.81 -18.88 -7.74
CA GLY A 13 1.44 -17.92 -8.62
C GLY A 13 0.47 -17.36 -9.68
N ASP A 14 -0.35 -18.20 -10.29
CA ASP A 14 -1.32 -17.76 -11.29
C ASP A 14 -2.44 -16.89 -10.68
N LEU A 15 -2.97 -17.28 -9.52
CA LEU A 15 -3.94 -16.46 -8.77
C LEU A 15 -3.35 -15.11 -8.36
N SER A 16 -2.08 -15.11 -7.92
CA SER A 16 -1.31 -13.91 -7.61
C SER A 16 -1.17 -12.98 -8.82
N ASN A 17 -1.03 -13.52 -10.03
CA ASN A 17 -0.91 -12.75 -11.25
C ASN A 17 -2.25 -12.18 -11.70
N ALA A 18 -3.32 -12.97 -11.63
CA ALA A 18 -4.67 -12.51 -11.95
C ALA A 18 -5.07 -11.32 -11.07
N PHE A 19 -4.87 -11.43 -9.76
CA PHE A 19 -5.16 -10.34 -8.83
C PHE A 19 -4.34 -9.07 -9.11
N LEU A 20 -3.06 -9.21 -9.48
CA LEU A 20 -2.23 -8.06 -9.86
C LEU A 20 -2.81 -7.32 -11.06
N TRP A 21 -3.24 -8.07 -12.09
CA TRP A 21 -3.84 -7.47 -13.28
C TRP A 21 -5.14 -6.74 -12.97
N GLU A 22 -6.02 -7.32 -12.16
CA GLU A 22 -7.25 -6.66 -11.68
C GLU A 22 -6.93 -5.33 -10.99
N VAL A 23 -5.95 -5.31 -10.09
CA VAL A 23 -5.55 -4.07 -9.39
C VAL A 23 -4.93 -3.07 -10.36
N ALA A 24 -4.08 -3.51 -11.29
CA ALA A 24 -3.45 -2.64 -12.27
C ALA A 24 -4.47 -2.01 -13.23
N GLU A 25 -5.50 -2.76 -13.63
CA GLU A 25 -6.61 -2.25 -14.44
C GLU A 25 -7.36 -1.14 -13.69
N VAL A 26 -7.77 -1.39 -12.44
CA VAL A 26 -8.45 -0.40 -11.59
C VAL A 26 -7.61 0.87 -11.40
N LEU A 27 -6.30 0.74 -11.21
CA LEU A 27 -5.40 1.89 -11.06
C LEU A 27 -5.23 2.66 -12.39
N ASN A 28 -5.23 1.97 -13.53
CA ASN A 28 -5.05 2.57 -14.87
C ASN A 28 -6.33 3.17 -15.46
N GLU A 29 -7.51 2.80 -14.96
CA GLU A 29 -8.80 3.34 -15.41
C GLU A 29 -8.96 4.84 -15.14
N GLY A 30 -8.01 5.48 -14.46
CA GLY A 30 -8.09 6.89 -14.11
C GLY A 30 -9.18 7.06 -13.07
N LEU A 31 -8.90 6.62 -11.85
CA LEU A 31 -9.78 6.89 -10.72
C LEU A 31 -10.05 8.40 -10.69
N ASP A 32 -11.32 8.83 -10.79
CA ASP A 32 -11.75 10.24 -10.76
C ASP A 32 -11.57 10.80 -9.33
N VAL A 33 -10.32 10.80 -8.92
CA VAL A 33 -9.86 11.02 -7.57
C VAL A 33 -9.16 12.36 -7.58
N THR A 34 -9.90 13.36 -7.13
CA THR A 34 -9.48 14.76 -7.18
C THR A 34 -8.90 15.25 -5.85
N ASN A 35 -9.07 14.48 -4.76
CA ASN A 35 -8.51 14.84 -3.46
C ASN A 35 -7.06 14.33 -3.31
N GLY A 36 -6.17 15.16 -2.75
CA GLY A 36 -4.74 14.87 -2.65
C GLY A 36 -4.42 13.62 -1.81
N ARG A 37 -5.23 13.33 -0.79
CA ARG A 37 -5.08 12.17 0.08
C ARG A 37 -5.21 10.85 -0.67
N SER A 38 -6.24 10.73 -1.49
CA SER A 38 -6.48 9.53 -2.29
C SER A 38 -5.44 9.41 -3.41
N LEU A 39 -4.93 10.52 -3.98
CA LEU A 39 -3.79 10.48 -4.92
C LEU A 39 -2.51 9.94 -4.26
N ILE A 40 -2.20 10.39 -3.03
CA ILE A 40 -1.05 9.87 -2.25
C ILE A 40 -1.22 8.38 -1.96
N SER A 41 -2.44 7.95 -1.59
CA SER A 41 -2.76 6.53 -1.37
C SER A 41 -2.57 5.69 -2.63
N ILE A 42 -3.10 6.15 -3.78
CA ILE A 42 -2.95 5.49 -5.09
C ILE A 42 -1.48 5.35 -5.46
N ALA A 43 -0.68 6.39 -5.28
CA ALA A 43 0.77 6.34 -5.52
C ALA A 43 1.46 5.31 -4.60
N GLY A 44 1.09 5.29 -3.32
CA GLY A 44 1.61 4.31 -2.36
C GLY A 44 1.22 2.86 -2.70
N ALA A 45 -0.03 2.63 -3.11
CA ALA A 45 -0.52 1.31 -3.54
C ALA A 45 0.15 0.87 -4.84
N SER A 46 0.35 1.79 -5.79
CA SER A 46 1.09 1.53 -7.03
C SER A 46 2.54 1.14 -6.72
N HIS A 47 3.19 1.83 -5.80
CA HIS A 47 4.53 1.46 -5.36
C HIS A 47 4.58 0.09 -4.67
N ALA A 48 3.55 -0.29 -3.89
CA ALA A 48 3.45 -1.64 -3.36
C ALA A 48 3.34 -2.68 -4.49
N ASN A 49 2.60 -2.40 -5.57
CA ASN A 49 2.52 -3.30 -6.72
C ASN A 49 3.85 -3.44 -7.46
N GLU A 50 4.66 -2.38 -7.55
CA GLU A 50 6.02 -2.48 -8.10
C GLU A 50 6.90 -3.45 -7.29
N HIS A 51 6.80 -3.40 -5.95
CA HIS A 51 7.52 -4.36 -5.09
C HIS A 51 7.02 -5.79 -5.27
N TRP A 52 5.72 -5.98 -5.50
CA TRP A 52 5.16 -7.30 -5.80
C TRP A 52 5.73 -7.88 -7.11
N LEU A 53 5.80 -7.06 -8.16
CA LEU A 53 6.46 -7.45 -9.42
C LEU A 53 7.93 -7.85 -9.19
N ALA A 54 8.64 -7.10 -8.34
CA ALA A 54 10.01 -7.45 -7.98
C ALA A 54 10.08 -8.78 -7.20
N VAL A 55 9.21 -8.99 -6.21
CA VAL A 55 9.07 -10.25 -5.45
C VAL A 55 8.90 -11.44 -6.40
N ARG A 56 8.00 -11.31 -7.38
CA ARG A 56 7.73 -12.35 -8.37
C ARG A 56 8.98 -12.71 -9.14
N SER A 57 9.64 -11.71 -9.72
CA SER A 57 10.86 -11.91 -10.49
C SER A 57 11.95 -12.60 -9.68
N VAL A 58 12.14 -12.24 -8.40
CA VAL A 58 13.16 -12.87 -7.56
C VAL A 58 12.77 -14.29 -7.12
N LEU A 59 11.49 -14.58 -6.87
CA LEU A 59 11.00 -15.93 -6.56
C LEU A 59 11.14 -16.88 -7.75
N GLU A 60 10.84 -16.41 -8.97
CA GLU A 60 11.00 -17.18 -10.22
C GLU A 60 12.47 -17.54 -10.52
N ASN A 61 13.42 -16.85 -9.89
CA ASN A 61 14.85 -17.11 -9.99
C ASN A 61 15.42 -17.79 -8.73
N ASP A 62 14.58 -18.37 -7.87
CA ASP A 62 14.95 -19.05 -6.62
C ASP A 62 15.74 -18.16 -5.62
N LEU A 63 15.61 -16.83 -5.73
CA LEU A 63 16.30 -15.87 -4.86
C LEU A 63 15.49 -15.59 -3.59
N PHE A 64 15.22 -16.62 -2.80
CA PHE A 64 14.32 -16.56 -1.64
C PHE A 64 14.70 -15.48 -0.61
N SER A 65 16.00 -15.28 -0.34
CA SER A 65 16.44 -14.24 0.60
C SER A 65 16.08 -12.84 0.09
N ALA A 66 16.23 -12.58 -1.21
CA ALA A 66 15.84 -11.31 -1.81
C ALA A 66 14.32 -11.13 -1.79
N ALA A 67 13.56 -12.21 -2.03
CA ALA A 67 12.10 -12.20 -1.96
C ALA A 67 11.58 -11.71 -0.60
N VAL A 68 12.21 -12.13 0.51
CA VAL A 68 11.83 -11.66 1.85
C VAL A 68 12.00 -10.14 2.01
N PHE A 69 13.09 -9.57 1.49
CA PHE A 69 13.31 -8.12 1.54
C PHE A 69 12.28 -7.37 0.69
N CYS A 70 12.04 -7.83 -0.54
CA CYS A 70 11.06 -7.23 -1.44
C CYS A 70 9.63 -7.32 -0.87
N HIS A 71 9.25 -8.46 -0.27
CA HIS A 71 7.96 -8.61 0.40
C HIS A 71 7.80 -7.67 1.59
N ARG A 72 8.87 -7.46 2.37
CA ARG A 72 8.84 -6.50 3.47
C ARG A 72 8.65 -5.08 2.95
N ALA A 73 9.34 -4.71 1.87
CA ALA A 73 9.17 -3.40 1.24
C ALA A 73 7.74 -3.20 0.70
N GLN A 74 7.19 -4.21 0.01
CA GLN A 74 5.80 -4.26 -0.45
C GLN A 74 4.82 -4.01 0.69
N ARG A 75 4.91 -4.82 1.76
CA ARG A 75 4.04 -4.71 2.93
C ARG A 75 4.11 -3.32 3.56
N ASN A 76 5.31 -2.76 3.69
CA ASN A 76 5.51 -1.45 4.29
C ASN A 76 4.89 -0.33 3.43
N ALA A 77 5.03 -0.43 2.10
CA ALA A 77 4.40 0.51 1.17
C ALA A 77 2.87 0.46 1.27
N LEU A 78 2.30 -0.75 1.31
CA LEU A 78 0.86 -0.94 1.42
C LEU A 78 0.29 -0.39 2.74
N ILE A 79 0.95 -0.66 3.87
CA ILE A 79 0.55 -0.14 5.18
C ILE A 79 0.53 1.39 5.20
N ARG A 80 1.53 2.03 4.59
CA ARG A 80 1.58 3.49 4.46
C ARG A 80 0.48 4.02 3.56
N ALA A 81 0.21 3.37 2.43
CA ALA A 81 -0.87 3.77 1.53
C ALA A 81 -2.23 3.80 2.27
N ILE A 82 -2.53 2.72 3.01
CA ILE A 82 -3.75 2.63 3.83
C ILE A 82 -3.75 3.71 4.92
N TRP A 83 -2.63 3.92 5.63
CA TRP A 83 -2.52 4.95 6.65
C TRP A 83 -2.80 6.36 6.10
N HIS A 84 -2.16 6.74 4.99
CA HIS A 84 -2.38 8.04 4.35
C HIS A 84 -3.84 8.21 3.92
N CYS A 85 -4.45 7.15 3.40
CA CYS A 85 -5.83 7.17 2.95
C CYS A 85 -6.83 7.41 4.08
N PHE A 86 -6.62 6.80 5.25
CA PHE A 86 -7.69 6.71 6.27
C PHE A 86 -7.36 7.34 7.62
N LYS A 87 -6.08 7.58 7.93
CA LYS A 87 -5.68 7.97 9.29
C LYS A 87 -4.81 9.22 9.38
N ALA A 88 -3.92 9.43 8.41
CA ALA A 88 -2.98 10.56 8.44
C ALA A 88 -3.72 11.90 8.57
N ASP A 89 -3.15 12.86 9.28
CA ASP A 89 -3.70 14.22 9.28
C ASP A 89 -3.07 15.10 8.19
N GLU A 90 -3.55 16.32 8.02
CA GLU A 90 -3.02 17.25 7.00
C GLU A 90 -1.56 17.67 7.27
N ALA A 91 -1.08 17.59 8.51
CA ALA A 91 0.31 17.88 8.82
C ALA A 91 1.22 16.76 8.34
N GLU A 92 0.83 15.50 8.56
CA GLU A 92 1.49 14.32 8.01
C GLU A 92 1.46 14.33 6.48
N LEU A 93 0.34 14.68 5.84
CA LEU A 93 0.23 14.66 4.38
C LEU A 93 0.99 15.79 3.67
N ARG A 94 1.29 16.89 4.38
CA ARG A 94 2.00 18.05 3.80
C ARG A 94 3.38 17.70 3.24
N GLN A 95 4.03 16.66 3.75
CA GLN A 95 5.33 16.20 3.24
C GLN A 95 5.29 15.71 1.78
N PHE A 96 4.10 15.43 1.23
CA PHE A 96 3.91 15.03 -0.17
C PHE A 96 3.61 16.21 -1.09
N ASP A 97 3.50 17.44 -0.54
CA ASP A 97 3.35 18.65 -1.33
C ASP A 97 4.66 18.93 -2.10
N PRO A 98 4.64 19.08 -3.43
CA PRO A 98 5.83 19.45 -4.20
C PRO A 98 6.51 20.75 -3.76
N ALA A 99 5.79 21.64 -3.06
CA ALA A 99 6.33 22.87 -2.48
C ALA A 99 7.01 22.67 -1.12
N PHE A 100 6.93 21.47 -0.52
CA PHE A 100 7.58 21.13 0.74
C PHE A 100 9.09 21.09 0.55
N SER A 101 9.82 21.95 1.27
CA SER A 101 11.27 22.10 1.09
C SER A 101 12.07 21.26 2.09
N LEU A 102 13.33 20.96 1.75
CA LEU A 102 14.26 20.30 2.68
C LEU A 102 14.57 21.14 3.94
N GLU A 103 14.22 22.44 3.96
CA GLU A 103 14.32 23.27 5.19
C GLU A 103 13.13 23.03 6.12
N ASP A 104 11.98 22.61 5.58
CA ASP A 104 10.81 22.14 6.32
C ASP A 104 11.01 20.71 6.87
N ASP A 105 12.05 19.98 6.41
CA ASP A 105 12.35 18.60 6.83
C ASP A 105 12.65 18.43 8.32
N ARG A 106 12.93 19.51 9.06
CA ARG A 106 13.02 19.43 10.53
C ARG A 106 11.67 19.07 11.17
N MET A 107 10.60 19.02 10.39
CA MET A 107 9.26 18.53 10.74
C MET A 107 8.99 17.08 10.27
N VAL A 108 9.96 16.36 9.70
CA VAL A 108 9.84 14.94 9.28
C VAL A 108 9.62 13.97 10.46
N GLU A 109 9.69 14.45 11.70
CA GLU A 109 9.22 13.75 12.89
C GLU A 109 7.71 13.46 12.91
N LEU A 110 6.95 13.93 11.92
CA LEU A 110 5.49 13.76 11.86
C LEU A 110 5.04 12.35 11.47
N MET A 111 5.86 11.55 10.77
CA MET A 111 5.46 10.21 10.37
C MET A 111 5.50 9.23 11.56
N PRO A 112 4.36 8.60 11.92
CA PRO A 112 4.36 7.56 12.95
C PRO A 112 5.30 6.40 12.59
N PRO A 113 5.87 5.71 13.58
CA PRO A 113 6.58 4.47 13.35
C PRO A 113 5.71 3.46 12.60
N LEU A 114 6.33 2.67 11.71
CA LEU A 114 5.62 1.68 10.91
C LEU A 114 4.86 0.65 11.78
N ASP A 115 5.36 0.34 12.98
CA ASP A 115 4.69 -0.56 13.92
C ASP A 115 3.37 0.05 14.41
N THR A 116 3.33 1.36 14.67
CA THR A 116 2.10 2.09 15.01
C THR A 116 1.09 2.01 13.87
N MET A 117 1.54 2.27 12.64
CA MET A 117 0.68 2.17 11.45
C MET A 117 0.17 0.74 11.25
N THR A 118 1.04 -0.25 11.40
CA THR A 118 0.72 -1.68 11.31
C THR A 118 -0.37 -2.04 12.30
N THR A 119 -0.19 -1.68 13.58
CA THR A 119 -1.17 -1.98 14.62
C THR A 119 -2.51 -1.33 14.31
N TRP A 120 -2.52 -0.08 13.84
CA TRP A 120 -3.74 0.59 13.45
C TRP A 120 -4.44 -0.12 12.28
N VAL A 121 -3.72 -0.44 11.19
CA VAL A 121 -4.26 -1.14 10.01
C VAL A 121 -4.79 -2.53 10.38
N ILE A 122 -4.09 -3.31 11.21
CA ILE A 122 -4.59 -4.62 11.64
C ILE A 122 -5.89 -4.50 12.44
N ASN A 123 -5.99 -3.48 13.29
CA ASN A 123 -7.14 -3.29 14.17
C ASN A 123 -8.35 -2.63 13.47
N HIS A 124 -8.14 -1.83 12.43
CA HIS A 124 -9.16 -0.98 11.80
C HIS A 124 -9.35 -1.21 10.30
N GLY A 125 -8.32 -1.74 9.62
CA GLY A 125 -8.16 -1.70 8.15
C GLY A 125 -9.15 -2.49 7.31
N LEU A 126 -10.18 -3.09 7.92
CA LEU A 126 -11.33 -3.69 7.22
C LEU A 126 -12.69 -3.43 7.92
N LYS A 127 -12.73 -2.65 9.01
CA LYS A 127 -14.00 -2.33 9.70
C LYS A 127 -14.53 -0.94 9.36
N ASP A 128 -13.65 -0.01 8.96
CA ASP A 128 -14.04 1.38 8.70
C ASP A 128 -14.28 1.68 7.20
N GLY A 129 -14.19 0.67 6.32
CA GLY A 129 -14.43 0.82 4.89
C GLY A 129 -15.89 1.12 4.51
N GLU A 130 -16.85 0.88 5.41
CA GLU A 130 -18.25 1.30 5.25
C GLU A 130 -18.57 2.64 5.94
N ASP A 131 -17.79 3.05 6.96
CA ASP A 131 -18.23 4.12 7.86
C ASP A 131 -17.83 5.53 7.44
N ASP A 132 -16.99 5.74 6.42
CA ASP A 132 -16.67 7.12 6.03
C ASP A 132 -16.25 7.40 4.57
N LEU A 133 -16.95 6.81 3.61
CA LEU A 133 -16.92 7.33 2.23
C LEU A 133 -17.66 8.68 2.09
N SER A 134 -18.32 9.15 3.17
CA SER A 134 -19.06 10.39 3.21
C SER A 134 -18.17 11.61 2.96
N HIS A 135 -16.92 11.58 3.45
CA HIS A 135 -15.94 12.65 3.30
C HIS A 135 -15.25 12.69 1.92
N LEU A 136 -15.31 11.61 1.14
CA LEU A 136 -14.73 11.55 -0.22
C LEU A 136 -15.67 12.13 -1.30
N SER A 137 -16.94 12.34 -0.98
CA SER A 137 -17.96 12.88 -1.91
C SER A 137 -18.13 14.41 -1.91
N GLY A 138 -17.28 15.14 -1.18
CA GLY A 138 -17.47 16.56 -0.92
C GLY A 138 -16.60 17.51 -1.74
N SER A 139 -16.93 17.77 -3.01
CA SER A 139 -16.92 19.12 -3.64
C SER A 139 -17.26 19.04 -5.13
N ARG A 140 -18.47 19.54 -5.47
CA ARG A 140 -18.78 20.08 -6.80
C ARG A 140 -18.43 21.56 -6.83
#